data_AF-A0A1D1Z710-F1
#
_entry.id   AF-A0A1D1Z710-F1
#
_cell.length_a   1.000
_cell.length_b   1.000
_cell.length_c   1.000
_cell.angle_alpha   90.00
_cell.angle_beta   90.00
_cell.angle_gamma   90.00
#
_symmetry.space_group_name_H-M   'P 1'
#
loop_
_entity.id
_entity.type
_entity.pdbx_description
1 polymer ?
#
loop_
_entity_poly.entity_id
_entity_poly.type
_entity_poly.pdbx_seq_one_letter_code
_entity_poly.pdbx_strand_id
1 'polypeptide(L)'
;MLIVLGDVSAKGFKITNSKWLSLLQQFQRMLGPFLGLPLHIVLGDRDIGVCTNINEKSVGHIANHLPGLDSSGCGTFEISNISFVSLNAVALLCRNNNLRFSVEKVIESESLDLRTRAKGMEEEAVSGQLSCFSDFCWRENVASAGSGPVLLLHFPLHRTTRSSCDGVVPRRNLWQIIPETHESSGQLDRRLAGAGPYELRHTLPPNDTEYILQALKPRIVFSAHTHQFCDHIHVDGTREVTVPAMSWTARDDPGFIFVTFGQNKVVTVSHCSLARESHVLLAYISIFILLIATTLVMSNSHLTNLFVP
;
A
#
# COMPACT_ATOMS: atom_id res chain seq x y z
N MET A 1 13.45 8.56 4.97
CA MET A 1 13.09 7.13 4.98
C MET A 1 12.27 6.84 3.74
N LEU A 2 12.42 5.66 3.15
CA LEU A 2 11.59 5.14 2.07
C LEU A 2 10.72 4.00 2.60
N ILE A 3 9.43 4.05 2.32
CA ILE A 3 8.48 2.99 2.70
C ILE A 3 7.86 2.42 1.43
N VAL A 4 7.87 1.10 1.31
CA VAL A 4 7.25 0.35 0.22
C VAL A 4 6.13 -0.50 0.79
N LEU A 5 4.90 -0.26 0.34
CA LEU A 5 3.71 -0.94 0.86
C LEU A 5 3.42 -2.23 0.09
N GLY A 6 4.40 -3.12 -0.04
CA GLY A 6 4.26 -4.45 -0.64
C GLY A 6 4.22 -4.50 -2.17
N ASP A 7 3.99 -5.72 -2.65
CA ASP A 7 3.99 -6.11 -4.06
C ASP A 7 5.29 -5.71 -4.80
N VAL A 8 6.42 -5.98 -4.13
CA VAL A 8 7.75 -5.82 -4.72
C VAL A 8 7.94 -6.77 -5.90
N SER A 9 7.34 -7.96 -5.83
CA SER A 9 7.35 -8.95 -6.91
C SER A 9 5.95 -9.29 -7.38
N ALA A 10 5.76 -9.40 -8.70
CA ALA A 10 4.49 -9.84 -9.28
C ALA A 10 4.13 -11.31 -8.94
N LYS A 11 5.12 -12.15 -8.60
CA LYS A 11 4.97 -13.59 -8.32
C LYS A 11 5.95 -14.06 -7.22
N GLY A 12 6.17 -13.25 -6.20
CA GLY A 12 7.10 -13.55 -5.10
C GLY A 12 6.84 -14.90 -4.43
N PHE A 13 5.56 -15.23 -4.25
CA PHE A 13 5.16 -16.47 -3.58
C PHE A 13 5.51 -17.75 -4.36
N LYS A 14 5.86 -17.63 -5.65
CA LYS A 14 6.21 -18.78 -6.51
C LYS A 14 7.71 -18.98 -6.65
N ILE A 15 8.55 -18.08 -6.14
CA ILE A 15 10.00 -18.13 -6.36
C ILE A 15 10.74 -18.69 -5.14
N THR A 16 11.92 -19.25 -5.40
CA THR A 16 12.79 -19.80 -4.36
C THR A 16 13.46 -18.68 -3.55
N ASN A 17 13.96 -18.99 -2.35
CA ASN A 17 14.64 -18.02 -1.50
C ASN A 17 15.83 -17.32 -2.22
N SER A 18 16.65 -18.07 -2.94
CA SER A 18 17.76 -17.50 -3.73
C SER A 18 17.29 -16.51 -4.81
N LYS A 19 16.16 -16.80 -5.46
CA LYS A 19 15.56 -15.91 -6.46
C LYS A 19 14.93 -14.68 -5.78
N TRP A 20 14.33 -14.84 -4.61
CA TRP A 20 13.80 -13.74 -3.81
C TRP A 20 14.91 -12.76 -3.41
N LEU A 21 16.02 -13.25 -2.89
CA LEU A 21 17.21 -12.44 -2.58
C LEU A 21 17.74 -11.69 -3.81
N SER A 22 17.82 -12.39 -4.95
CA SER A 22 18.28 -11.77 -6.22
C SER A 22 17.31 -10.69 -6.70
N LEU A 23 16.01 -10.86 -6.47
CA LEU A 23 14.98 -9.88 -6.78
C LEU A 23 15.09 -8.66 -5.87
N LEU A 24 15.23 -8.86 -4.56
CA LEU A 24 15.42 -7.77 -3.60
C LEU A 24 16.68 -6.94 -3.89
N GLN A 25 17.79 -7.60 -4.27
CA GLN A 25 19.00 -6.89 -4.68
C GLN A 25 18.79 -6.06 -5.94
N GLN A 26 18.06 -6.59 -6.94
CA GLN A 26 17.70 -5.82 -8.13
C GLN A 26 16.79 -4.64 -7.78
N PHE A 27 15.79 -4.88 -6.93
CA PHE A 27 14.90 -3.83 -6.44
C PHE A 27 15.68 -2.70 -5.75
N GLN A 28 16.57 -3.04 -4.81
CA GLN A 28 17.44 -2.07 -4.15
C GLN A 28 18.30 -1.30 -5.15
N ARG A 29 18.90 -1.96 -6.15
CA ARG A 29 19.67 -1.26 -7.20
C ARG A 29 18.81 -0.28 -8.00
N MET A 30 17.55 -0.62 -8.28
CA MET A 30 16.61 0.28 -8.97
C MET A 30 16.25 1.51 -8.14
N LEU A 31 16.31 1.43 -6.80
CA LEU A 31 16.12 2.61 -5.94
C LEU A 31 17.23 3.65 -6.11
N GLY A 32 18.38 3.28 -6.69
CA GLY A 32 19.43 4.19 -7.12
C GLY A 32 19.85 5.18 -6.03
N PRO A 33 19.60 6.50 -6.20
CA PRO A 33 20.03 7.53 -5.24
C PRO A 33 19.38 7.39 -3.85
N PHE A 34 18.26 6.65 -3.73
CA PHE A 34 17.56 6.47 -2.46
C PHE A 34 18.12 5.33 -1.59
N LEU A 35 19.15 4.62 -2.05
CA LEU A 35 19.81 3.54 -1.29
C LEU A 35 20.37 3.98 0.08
N GLY A 36 20.70 5.27 0.23
CA GLY A 36 21.20 5.82 1.50
C GLY A 36 20.10 6.11 2.54
N LEU A 37 18.83 5.98 2.17
CA LEU A 37 17.71 6.21 3.09
C LEU A 37 17.35 4.90 3.82
N PRO A 38 16.96 4.96 5.10
CA PRO A 38 16.35 3.82 5.76
C PRO A 38 15.14 3.33 4.96
N LEU A 39 15.05 2.03 4.74
CA LEU A 39 14.04 1.37 3.90
C LEU A 39 13.20 0.43 4.78
N HIS A 40 11.88 0.52 4.67
CA HIS A 40 10.94 -0.46 5.24
C HIS A 40 10.00 -0.96 4.16
N ILE A 41 9.78 -2.27 4.11
CA ILE A 41 8.94 -2.91 3.09
C ILE A 41 7.88 -3.74 3.81
N VAL A 42 6.60 -3.41 3.60
CA VAL A 42 5.45 -4.20 4.06
C VAL A 42 5.21 -5.35 3.07
N LEU A 43 4.62 -6.47 3.51
CA LEU A 43 4.32 -7.59 2.63
C LEU A 43 3.00 -7.39 1.87
N GLY A 44 3.02 -7.62 0.55
CA GLY A 44 1.82 -7.69 -0.29
C GLY A 44 1.40 -9.11 -0.67
N ASP A 45 0.21 -9.28 -1.25
CA ASP A 45 -0.29 -10.59 -1.66
C ASP A 45 0.53 -11.19 -2.81
N ARG A 46 1.16 -10.37 -3.65
CA ARG A 46 2.03 -10.87 -4.72
C ARG A 46 3.39 -11.33 -4.20
N ASP A 47 3.80 -10.83 -3.04
CA ASP A 47 5.02 -11.25 -2.38
C ASP A 47 4.86 -12.60 -1.69
N ILE A 48 3.86 -12.76 -0.82
CA ILE A 48 3.71 -13.97 0.02
C ILE A 48 2.59 -14.92 -0.39
N GLY A 49 1.68 -14.49 -1.27
CA GLY A 49 0.60 -15.32 -1.80
C GLY A 49 -0.72 -15.14 -1.06
N VAL A 50 -1.63 -16.09 -1.25
CA VAL A 50 -3.00 -16.09 -0.70
C VAL A 50 -3.16 -17.15 0.38
N CYS A 51 -4.26 -17.12 1.15
CA CYS A 51 -4.49 -17.99 2.32
C CYS A 51 -4.11 -19.46 2.19
N THR A 52 -4.35 -20.09 1.04
CA THR A 52 -4.07 -21.52 0.86
C THR A 52 -2.57 -21.84 0.91
N ASN A 53 -1.74 -20.83 0.67
CA ASN A 53 -0.30 -20.99 0.45
C ASN A 53 0.55 -20.37 1.57
N ILE A 54 -0.07 -19.69 2.56
CA ILE A 54 0.67 -18.97 3.60
C ILE A 54 0.65 -19.71 4.94
N ASN A 55 1.83 -19.79 5.54
CA ASN A 55 2.09 -20.21 6.91
C ASN A 55 3.34 -19.46 7.43
N GLU A 56 3.59 -19.54 8.73
CA GLU A 56 4.69 -18.81 9.38
C GLU A 56 6.06 -19.10 8.74
N LYS A 57 6.33 -20.34 8.35
CA LYS A 57 7.58 -20.71 7.69
C LYS A 57 7.72 -20.06 6.31
N SER A 58 6.67 -20.14 5.49
CA SER A 58 6.67 -19.56 4.14
C SER A 58 6.75 -18.03 4.15
N VAL A 59 6.08 -17.37 5.10
CA VAL A 59 6.12 -15.92 5.27
C VAL A 59 7.48 -15.50 5.83
N GLY A 60 7.98 -16.19 6.86
CA GLY A 60 9.29 -15.94 7.45
C GLY A 60 10.43 -16.08 6.43
N HIS A 61 10.34 -17.01 5.47
CA HIS A 61 11.34 -17.11 4.39
C HIS A 61 11.47 -15.82 3.56
N ILE A 62 10.40 -15.04 3.44
CA ILE A 62 10.36 -13.79 2.69
C ILE A 62 10.67 -12.62 3.64
N ALA A 63 9.95 -12.55 4.76
CA ALA A 63 10.02 -11.49 5.75
C ALA A 63 11.41 -11.34 6.39
N ASN A 64 12.11 -12.45 6.67
CA ASN A 64 13.43 -12.42 7.31
C ASN A 64 14.52 -11.71 6.46
N HIS A 65 14.27 -11.49 5.17
CA HIS A 65 15.17 -10.75 4.27
C HIS A 65 14.79 -9.27 4.14
N LEU A 66 13.69 -8.86 4.76
CA LEU A 66 13.21 -7.49 4.76
C LEU A 66 13.55 -6.83 6.12
N PRO A 67 14.12 -5.62 6.10
CA PRO A 67 14.51 -4.94 7.32
C PRO A 67 13.29 -4.61 8.19
N GLY A 68 13.36 -4.94 9.48
CA GLY A 68 12.34 -4.55 10.47
C GLY A 68 11.08 -5.40 10.49
N LEU A 69 11.03 -6.53 9.76
CA LEU A 69 9.92 -7.48 9.85
C LEU A 69 10.25 -8.70 10.72
N ASP A 70 9.25 -9.21 11.43
CA ASP A 70 9.27 -10.48 12.16
C ASP A 70 8.87 -11.68 11.27
N SER A 71 8.85 -12.90 11.85
CA SER A 71 8.47 -14.13 11.14
C SER A 71 7.01 -14.14 10.64
N SER A 72 6.15 -13.32 11.24
CA SER A 72 4.75 -13.14 10.82
C SER A 72 4.59 -12.10 9.71
N GLY A 73 5.66 -11.34 9.41
CA GLY A 73 5.64 -10.25 8.45
C GLY A 73 5.10 -8.94 9.02
N CYS A 74 5.05 -8.80 10.34
CA CYS A 74 4.75 -7.55 11.02
C CYS A 74 6.04 -6.83 11.38
N GLY A 75 5.97 -5.52 11.63
CA GLY A 75 7.14 -4.72 12.00
C GLY A 75 6.74 -3.50 12.81
N THR A 76 7.56 -3.14 13.78
CA THR A 76 7.35 -1.96 14.64
C THR A 76 8.66 -1.19 14.73
N PHE A 77 8.60 0.13 14.58
CA PHE A 77 9.79 0.99 14.63
C PHE A 77 9.41 2.43 14.96
N GLU A 78 10.39 3.23 15.38
CA GLU A 78 10.18 4.63 15.75
C GLU A 78 11.17 5.54 15.00
N ILE A 79 10.68 6.66 14.47
CA ILE A 79 11.51 7.69 13.85
C ILE A 79 11.08 9.05 14.36
N SER A 80 12.01 9.80 14.97
CA SER A 80 11.75 11.16 15.46
C SER A 80 10.53 11.24 16.38
N ASN A 81 10.39 10.31 17.33
CA ASN A 81 9.24 10.21 18.26
C ASN A 81 7.89 9.93 17.58
N ILE A 82 7.92 9.30 16.41
CA ILE A 82 6.75 8.82 15.69
C ILE A 82 6.88 7.31 15.59
N SER A 83 5.96 6.60 16.22
CA SER A 83 5.86 5.14 16.12
C SER A 83 5.18 4.75 14.82
N PHE A 84 5.67 3.67 14.23
CA PHE A 84 5.15 3.05 13.02
C PHE A 84 4.88 1.58 13.32
N VAL A 85 3.73 1.11 12.85
CA VAL A 85 3.34 -0.30 12.92
C VAL A 85 2.99 -0.74 11.51
N SER A 86 3.67 -1.76 11.01
CA SER A 86 3.32 -2.45 9.77
C SER A 86 2.72 -3.81 10.08
N LEU A 87 1.56 -4.11 9.53
CA LEU A 87 0.87 -5.38 9.75
C LEU A 87 0.82 -6.20 8.46
N ASN A 88 0.92 -7.52 8.62
CA ASN A 88 0.67 -8.45 7.53
C ASN A 88 -0.84 -8.55 7.24
N ALA A 89 -1.32 -7.67 6.38
CA ALA A 89 -2.73 -7.59 6.01
C ALA A 89 -3.24 -8.85 5.28
N VAL A 90 -2.36 -9.57 4.56
CA VAL A 90 -2.70 -10.84 3.89
C VAL A 90 -3.09 -11.89 4.93
N ALA A 91 -2.38 -11.95 6.05
CA ALA A 91 -2.70 -12.87 7.14
C ALA A 91 -4.03 -12.54 7.81
N LEU A 92 -4.37 -11.25 7.98
CA LEU A 92 -5.66 -10.83 8.51
C LEU A 92 -6.84 -11.21 7.60
N LEU A 93 -6.65 -11.18 6.28
CA LEU A 93 -7.65 -11.67 5.33
C LEU A 93 -7.91 -13.17 5.44
N CYS A 94 -6.99 -13.91 6.05
CA CYS A 94 -7.16 -15.33 6.24
C CYS A 94 -7.99 -15.67 7.45
N ARG A 95 -8.91 -16.60 7.23
CA ARG A 95 -9.61 -17.28 8.31
C ARG A 95 -8.58 -17.97 9.21
N ASN A 96 -9.02 -18.22 10.45
CA ASN A 96 -8.32 -18.91 11.53
C ASN A 96 -7.01 -19.64 11.13
N ASN A 97 -5.89 -18.92 11.12
CA ASN A 97 -4.56 -19.45 10.90
C ASN A 97 -3.60 -18.89 11.96
N ASN A 98 -2.51 -19.62 12.25
CA ASN A 98 -1.54 -19.21 13.29
C ASN A 98 -0.87 -17.87 12.97
N LEU A 99 -0.76 -17.54 11.67
CA LEU A 99 -0.24 -16.25 11.22
C LEU A 99 -1.11 -15.09 11.69
N ARG A 100 -2.44 -15.18 11.53
CA ARG A 100 -3.40 -14.18 11.98
C ARG A 100 -3.27 -13.95 13.48
N PHE A 101 -3.20 -15.02 14.27
CA PHE A 101 -2.98 -14.90 15.72
C PHE A 101 -1.68 -14.15 16.05
N SER A 102 -0.62 -14.36 15.26
CA SER A 102 0.64 -13.64 15.43
C SER A 102 0.49 -12.15 15.13
N VAL A 103 -0.28 -11.78 14.08
CA VAL A 103 -0.60 -10.37 13.78
C VAL A 103 -1.46 -9.74 14.88
N GLU A 104 -2.50 -10.43 15.34
CA GLU A 104 -3.36 -9.98 16.44
C GLU A 104 -2.56 -9.76 17.72
N LYS A 105 -1.59 -10.64 18.02
CA LYS A 105 -0.67 -10.46 19.14
C LYS A 105 0.15 -9.17 19.04
N VAL A 106 0.62 -8.81 17.84
CA VAL A 106 1.31 -7.53 17.61
C VAL A 106 0.36 -6.37 17.86
N ILE A 107 -0.87 -6.42 17.34
CA ILE A 107 -1.89 -5.38 17.57
C ILE A 107 -2.14 -5.18 19.07
N GLU A 108 -2.35 -6.26 19.83
CA GLU A 108 -2.58 -6.18 21.28
C GLU A 108 -1.36 -5.68 22.05
N SER A 109 -0.16 -6.13 21.67
CA SER A 109 1.10 -5.69 22.28
C SER A 109 1.27 -4.17 22.15
N GLU A 110 1.10 -3.65 20.94
CA GLU A 110 1.23 -2.21 20.67
C GLU A 110 0.09 -1.41 21.32
N SER A 111 -1.14 -1.93 21.30
CA SER A 111 -2.28 -1.33 22.02
C SER A 111 -2.01 -1.19 23.52
N LEU A 112 -1.41 -2.20 24.14
CA LEU A 112 -1.06 -2.18 25.56
C LEU A 112 0.06 -1.18 25.86
N ASP A 113 1.10 -1.11 25.01
CA ASP A 113 2.20 -0.15 25.15
C ASP A 113 1.68 1.30 25.07
N LEU A 114 0.82 1.60 24.09
CA LEU A 114 0.18 2.90 23.93
C LEU A 114 -0.63 3.31 25.16
N ARG A 115 -1.42 2.37 25.71
CA ARG A 115 -2.21 2.62 26.93
C ARG A 115 -1.33 2.87 28.14
N THR A 116 -0.21 2.16 28.25
CA THR A 116 0.75 2.31 29.35
C THR A 116 1.45 3.66 29.27
N ARG A 117 1.89 4.07 28.08
CA ARG A 117 2.51 5.37 27.83
C ARG A 117 1.56 6.54 28.10
N ALA A 118 0.28 6.40 27.75
CA ALA A 118 -0.74 7.40 28.05
C ALA A 118 -0.96 7.57 29.57
N LYS A 119 -1.01 6.46 30.33
CA LYS A 119 -1.17 6.50 31.80
C LYS A 119 0.03 7.14 32.50
N GLY A 120 1.25 6.83 32.06
CA GLY A 120 2.46 7.45 32.63
C GLY A 120 2.50 8.97 32.44
N MET A 121 2.03 9.47 31.29
CA MET A 121 1.89 10.92 31.04
C MET A 121 0.78 11.56 31.88
N GLU A 122 -0.32 10.85 32.16
CA GLU A 122 -1.36 11.34 33.06
C GLU A 122 -0.88 11.43 34.51
N GLU A 123 -0.11 10.45 35.00
CA GLU A 123 0.43 10.44 36.37
C GLU A 123 1.48 11.54 36.60
N GLU A 124 2.29 11.90 35.59
CA GLU A 124 3.19 13.06 35.64
C GLU A 124 2.46 14.42 35.56
N ALA A 125 1.25 14.45 34.98
CA ALA A 125 0.45 15.67 34.81
C ALA A 125 -0.52 15.96 35.98
N VAL A 126 -0.58 15.13 37.03
CA VAL A 126 -1.40 15.36 38.23
C VAL A 126 -0.77 16.41 39.15
N SER A 127 -0.66 17.63 38.63
CA SER A 127 -0.71 18.87 39.42
C SER A 127 -1.80 19.83 38.90
N GLY A 128 -2.62 19.41 37.92
CA GLY A 128 -3.72 20.18 37.35
C GLY A 128 -5.08 19.89 38.00
N GLN A 129 -5.74 20.94 38.47
CA GLN A 129 -6.94 20.96 39.30
C GLN A 129 -8.20 20.39 38.61
N LEU A 130 -8.89 19.46 39.29
CA LEU A 130 -10.16 18.86 38.86
C LEU A 130 -11.34 19.81 39.16
N SER A 131 -12.03 20.33 38.14
CA SER A 131 -13.28 21.08 38.34
C SER A 131 -14.49 20.17 38.07
N CYS A 132 -15.26 19.90 39.13
CA CYS A 132 -16.49 19.13 39.08
C CYS A 132 -17.69 20.08 39.11
N PHE A 133 -18.68 19.88 38.23
CA PHE A 133 -20.00 20.48 38.34
C PHE A 133 -21.06 19.38 38.24
N SER A 134 -21.80 19.20 39.34
CA SER A 134 -23.04 18.42 39.52
C SER A 134 -23.06 16.98 38.96
N ASP A 135 -22.88 16.02 39.87
CA ASP A 135 -23.34 14.60 39.89
C ASP A 135 -23.20 13.70 38.65
N PHE A 136 -22.51 14.14 37.61
CA PHE A 136 -22.06 13.27 36.51
C PHE A 136 -20.58 13.53 36.20
N CYS A 137 -19.69 12.78 36.86
CA CYS A 137 -18.29 12.70 36.47
C CYS A 137 -18.14 11.78 35.25
N TRP A 138 -18.26 12.34 34.04
CA TRP A 138 -17.75 11.68 32.85
C TRP A 138 -16.25 11.95 32.73
N ARG A 139 -15.42 10.91 32.86
CA ARG A 139 -14.01 10.97 32.46
C ARG A 139 -13.97 10.78 30.94
N GLU A 140 -13.92 11.87 30.19
CA GLU A 140 -13.51 11.82 28.79
C GLU A 140 -12.07 11.32 28.75
N ASN A 141 -11.86 10.00 28.69
CA ASN A 141 -10.62 9.44 28.17
C ASN A 141 -10.63 9.61 26.64
N VAL A 142 -10.73 10.85 26.16
CA VAL A 142 -10.53 11.17 24.76
C VAL A 142 -9.02 11.22 24.56
N ALA A 143 -8.40 10.05 24.53
CA ALA A 143 -7.26 9.88 23.65
C ALA A 143 -7.80 10.19 22.26
N SER A 144 -7.61 11.44 21.82
CA SER A 144 -8.15 11.94 20.56
C SER A 144 -7.74 10.99 19.44
N ALA A 145 -8.67 10.61 18.57
CA ALA A 145 -8.33 9.97 17.29
C ALA A 145 -7.16 10.76 16.68
N GLY A 146 -6.05 10.08 16.34
CA GLY A 146 -4.83 10.80 15.97
C GLY A 146 -3.61 10.58 16.88
N SER A 147 -3.73 9.91 18.04
CA SER A 147 -2.62 9.80 19.01
C SER A 147 -1.74 8.56 18.84
N GLY A 148 -2.25 7.52 18.17
CA GLY A 148 -1.56 6.24 17.98
C GLY A 148 -0.42 6.28 16.95
N PRO A 149 0.09 5.10 16.55
CA PRO A 149 1.16 4.97 15.57
C PRO A 149 0.68 5.36 14.17
N VAL A 150 1.64 5.54 13.26
CA VAL A 150 1.40 5.49 11.82
C VAL A 150 1.22 4.03 11.43
N LEU A 151 0.07 3.69 10.87
CA LEU A 151 -0.22 2.32 10.46
C LEU A 151 0.12 2.12 8.98
N LEU A 152 0.88 1.06 8.67
CA LEU A 152 1.29 0.70 7.32
C LEU A 152 0.66 -0.65 6.93
N LEU A 153 -0.10 -0.67 5.85
CA LEU A 153 -0.80 -1.85 5.34
C LEU A 153 -0.58 -1.99 3.84
N HIS A 154 -0.63 -3.22 3.34
CA HIS A 154 -0.78 -3.43 1.90
C HIS A 154 -2.25 -3.30 1.47
N PHE A 155 -3.17 -3.98 2.16
CA PHE A 155 -4.61 -3.89 1.89
C PHE A 155 -5.24 -2.70 2.62
N PRO A 156 -6.07 -1.89 1.94
CA PRO A 156 -6.85 -0.84 2.58
C PRO A 156 -7.81 -1.37 3.64
N LEU A 157 -8.19 -0.49 4.56
CA LEU A 157 -9.25 -0.77 5.52
C LEU A 157 -10.63 -0.74 4.85
N HIS A 158 -11.61 -1.40 5.47
CA HIS A 158 -12.99 -1.39 4.98
C HIS A 158 -13.58 0.02 5.02
N ARG A 159 -14.28 0.40 3.95
CA ARG A 159 -14.97 1.68 3.84
C ARG A 159 -16.48 1.45 3.93
N THR A 160 -17.13 2.05 4.91
CA THR A 160 -18.59 1.92 5.12
C THR A 160 -19.42 2.75 4.15
N THR A 161 -18.86 3.83 3.61
CA THR A 161 -19.52 4.71 2.63
C THR A 161 -18.92 4.54 1.24
N ARG A 162 -19.77 4.59 0.21
CA ARG A 162 -19.33 4.63 -1.20
C ARG A 162 -18.44 5.88 -1.38
N SER A 163 -17.14 5.67 -1.38
CA SER A 163 -16.15 6.74 -1.32
C SER A 163 -15.84 7.22 -2.74
N SER A 164 -15.40 8.47 -2.92
CA SER A 164 -14.90 8.92 -4.24
C SER A 164 -13.68 8.11 -4.73
N CYS A 165 -13.11 7.31 -3.82
CA CYS A 165 -12.02 6.40 -4.06
C CYS A 165 -12.45 5.02 -4.55
N ASP A 166 -13.75 4.75 -4.66
CA ASP A 166 -14.29 3.57 -5.34
C ASP A 166 -14.22 3.82 -6.85
N GLY A 167 -13.00 4.03 -7.34
CA GLY A 167 -12.71 4.25 -8.76
C GLY A 167 -13.06 3.00 -9.56
N VAL A 168 -13.70 3.21 -10.71
CA VAL A 168 -13.98 2.18 -11.72
C VAL A 168 -12.71 1.39 -12.00
N VAL A 169 -12.72 0.08 -11.72
CA VAL A 169 -11.64 -0.85 -12.08
C VAL A 169 -11.28 -0.60 -13.55
N PRO A 170 -10.05 -0.16 -13.87
CA PRO A 170 -9.66 0.08 -15.25
C PRO A 170 -9.87 -1.20 -16.06
N ARG A 171 -10.55 -1.11 -17.21
CA ARG A 171 -10.81 -2.24 -18.13
C ARG A 171 -9.55 -3.07 -18.46
N ARG A 172 -8.34 -2.53 -18.29
CA ARG A 172 -7.06 -3.29 -18.43
C ARG A 172 -6.97 -4.49 -17.46
N ASN A 173 -7.55 -4.41 -16.27
CA ASN A 173 -7.56 -5.52 -15.30
C ASN A 173 -8.48 -6.67 -15.72
N LEU A 174 -9.40 -6.44 -16.67
CA LEU A 174 -10.26 -7.47 -17.23
C LEU A 174 -9.46 -8.43 -18.15
N TRP A 175 -8.38 -7.96 -18.77
CA TRP A 175 -7.53 -8.77 -19.67
C TRP A 175 -6.54 -9.67 -18.92
N GLN A 176 -6.21 -9.36 -17.67
CA GLN A 176 -5.45 -10.30 -16.81
C GLN A 176 -6.33 -11.46 -16.33
N ILE A 177 -7.66 -11.34 -16.43
CA ILE A 177 -8.65 -12.35 -16.02
C ILE A 177 -9.13 -13.18 -17.23
N ILE A 178 -9.02 -12.65 -18.46
CA ILE A 178 -9.56 -13.28 -19.67
C ILE A 178 -8.42 -13.64 -20.65
N PRO A 179 -8.05 -14.94 -20.82
CA PRO A 179 -7.33 -15.38 -22.00
C PRO A 179 -8.22 -15.16 -23.23
N GLU A 180 -7.65 -14.69 -24.33
CA GLU A 180 -8.33 -14.40 -25.60
C GLU A 180 -9.20 -15.58 -26.09
N THR A 181 -10.49 -15.56 -25.76
CA THR A 181 -11.51 -16.33 -26.48
C THR A 181 -12.77 -15.48 -26.57
N HIS A 182 -13.14 -15.13 -27.80
CA HIS A 182 -14.35 -14.38 -28.17
C HIS A 182 -15.63 -15.15 -27.81
N GLU A 183 -16.07 -15.19 -26.55
CA GLU A 183 -17.37 -15.78 -26.22
C GLU A 183 -18.15 -15.04 -25.12
N SER A 184 -19.47 -15.12 -25.25
CA SER A 184 -20.51 -14.18 -24.80
C SER A 184 -20.56 -13.77 -23.31
N SER A 185 -21.19 -12.62 -23.09
CA SER A 185 -21.47 -11.94 -21.81
C SER A 185 -22.16 -12.77 -20.72
N GLY A 186 -22.67 -13.98 -21.02
CA GLY A 186 -23.32 -14.87 -20.04
C GLY A 186 -22.36 -15.74 -19.20
N GLN A 187 -21.08 -15.84 -19.57
CA GLN A 187 -20.08 -16.65 -18.83
C GLN A 187 -19.30 -15.88 -17.76
N LEU A 188 -19.38 -14.54 -17.75
CA LEU A 188 -18.69 -13.67 -16.79
C LEU A 188 -19.19 -13.92 -15.35
N ASP A 189 -20.50 -14.11 -15.18
CA ASP A 189 -21.14 -14.39 -13.87
C ASP A 189 -20.74 -15.76 -13.29
N ARG A 190 -20.46 -16.77 -14.13
CA ARG A 190 -20.04 -18.10 -13.66
C ARG A 190 -18.57 -18.18 -13.26
N ARG A 191 -17.69 -17.31 -13.79
CA ARG A 191 -16.27 -17.24 -13.38
C ARG A 191 -16.04 -16.37 -12.14
N LEU A 192 -16.90 -15.38 -11.90
CA LEU A 192 -16.96 -14.65 -10.63
C LEU A 192 -17.37 -15.57 -9.45
N ALA A 193 -18.07 -16.68 -9.71
CA ALA A 193 -18.36 -17.70 -8.71
C ALA A 193 -17.13 -18.55 -8.30
N GLY A 194 -16.02 -18.45 -9.04
CA GLY A 194 -14.73 -19.09 -8.73
C GLY A 194 -13.65 -18.10 -8.25
N ALA A 195 -13.96 -16.81 -8.17
CA ALA A 195 -13.04 -15.79 -7.66
C ALA A 195 -12.84 -16.01 -6.16
N GLY A 196 -11.62 -16.36 -5.77
CA GLY A 196 -11.26 -16.49 -4.35
C GLY A 196 -11.47 -15.15 -3.62
N PRO A 197 -11.57 -15.17 -2.28
CA PRO A 197 -11.84 -13.98 -1.46
C PRO A 197 -10.88 -12.80 -1.68
N TYR A 198 -9.74 -13.01 -2.34
CA TYR A 198 -8.72 -12.01 -2.66
C TYR A 198 -8.99 -11.18 -3.92
N GLU A 199 -9.73 -11.70 -4.89
CA GLU A 199 -10.12 -10.89 -6.07
C GLU A 199 -11.39 -10.08 -5.83
N LEU A 200 -12.19 -10.46 -4.82
CA LEU A 200 -13.44 -9.79 -4.43
C LEU A 200 -13.28 -8.79 -3.27
N ARG A 201 -12.22 -8.90 -2.46
CA ARG A 201 -11.96 -8.03 -1.31
C ARG A 201 -10.72 -7.17 -1.54
N HIS A 202 -10.94 -6.00 -2.14
CA HIS A 202 -9.91 -4.95 -2.24
C HIS A 202 -9.63 -4.24 -0.91
N THR A 203 -10.22 -4.71 0.20
CA THR A 203 -10.06 -4.14 1.55
C THR A 203 -10.07 -5.25 2.59
N LEU A 204 -9.55 -4.97 3.79
CA LEU A 204 -9.76 -5.80 4.98
C LEU A 204 -11.26 -5.91 5.32
N PRO A 205 -11.68 -6.96 6.05
CA PRO A 205 -13.06 -7.10 6.52
C PRO A 205 -13.45 -5.98 7.50
N PRO A 206 -14.75 -5.64 7.61
CA PRO A 206 -15.22 -4.62 8.55
C PRO A 206 -14.79 -4.88 10.00
N ASN A 207 -14.91 -6.13 10.48
CA ASN A 207 -14.56 -6.49 11.86
C ASN A 207 -13.06 -6.29 12.14
N ASP A 208 -12.19 -6.66 11.19
CA ASP A 208 -10.74 -6.48 11.33
C ASP A 208 -10.37 -4.99 11.28
N THR A 209 -11.07 -4.23 10.44
CA THR A 209 -10.91 -2.79 10.33
C THR A 209 -11.27 -2.11 11.66
N GLU A 210 -12.44 -2.42 12.20
CA GLU A 210 -12.90 -1.89 13.48
C GLU A 210 -11.96 -2.27 14.62
N TYR A 211 -11.54 -3.53 14.66
CA TYR A 211 -10.57 -4.02 15.65
C TYR A 211 -9.25 -3.23 15.62
N ILE A 212 -8.65 -3.06 14.44
CA ILE A 212 -7.39 -2.31 14.27
C ILE A 212 -7.55 -0.85 14.69
N LEU A 213 -8.61 -0.18 14.23
CA LEU A 213 -8.86 1.23 14.52
C LEU A 213 -9.09 1.45 16.02
N GLN A 214 -9.85 0.57 16.68
CA GLN A 214 -10.11 0.66 18.11
C GLN A 214 -8.88 0.34 18.97
N ALA A 215 -8.08 -0.67 18.57
CA ALA A 215 -6.92 -1.11 19.32
C ALA A 215 -5.75 -0.12 19.20
N LEU A 216 -5.42 0.30 17.98
CA LEU A 216 -4.24 1.13 17.72
C LEU A 216 -4.53 2.63 17.71
N LYS A 217 -5.78 3.05 17.44
CA LYS A 217 -6.19 4.45 17.27
C LYS A 217 -5.17 5.25 16.43
N PRO A 218 -4.83 4.75 15.22
CA PRO A 218 -3.69 5.23 14.47
C PRO A 218 -3.84 6.71 14.12
N ARG A 219 -2.70 7.41 14.01
CA ARG A 219 -2.75 8.84 13.64
C ARG A 219 -3.04 9.08 12.18
N ILE A 220 -2.60 8.15 11.34
CA ILE A 220 -2.85 8.07 9.92
C ILE A 220 -2.57 6.63 9.48
N VAL A 221 -3.31 6.16 8.48
CA VAL A 221 -3.10 4.86 7.84
C VAL A 221 -2.56 5.09 6.43
N PHE A 222 -1.51 4.37 6.06
CA PHE A 222 -1.05 4.28 4.67
C PHE A 222 -1.31 2.87 4.15
N SER A 223 -2.10 2.76 3.09
CA SER A 223 -2.45 1.50 2.43
C SER A 223 -2.06 1.47 0.95
N ALA A 224 -2.18 0.33 0.27
CA ALA A 224 -1.88 0.19 -1.15
C ALA A 224 -2.90 -0.72 -1.86
N HIS A 225 -2.43 -1.70 -2.64
CA HIS A 225 -3.20 -2.75 -3.34
C HIS A 225 -4.16 -2.29 -4.45
N THR A 226 -4.89 -1.19 -4.28
CA THR A 226 -5.86 -0.69 -5.29
C THR A 226 -5.20 -0.04 -6.52
N HIS A 227 -3.88 0.18 -6.44
CA HIS A 227 -3.05 0.86 -7.43
C HIS A 227 -3.39 2.34 -7.68
N GLN A 228 -4.42 2.88 -7.04
CA GLN A 228 -4.89 4.25 -7.24
C GLN A 228 -4.69 5.07 -5.97
N PHE A 229 -4.34 6.35 -6.14
CA PHE A 229 -4.30 7.29 -5.03
C PHE A 229 -5.71 7.54 -4.47
N CYS A 230 -5.84 7.46 -3.15
CA CYS A 230 -7.04 7.83 -2.43
C CYS A 230 -6.68 8.51 -1.12
N ASP A 231 -7.48 9.49 -0.73
CA ASP A 231 -7.44 10.13 0.59
C ASP A 231 -8.84 10.03 1.21
N HIS A 232 -8.96 9.24 2.27
CA HIS A 232 -10.22 8.89 2.90
C HIS A 232 -10.17 9.15 4.41
N ILE A 233 -11.33 9.46 5.00
CA ILE A 233 -11.48 9.61 6.44
C ILE A 233 -12.52 8.59 6.90
N HIS A 234 -12.10 7.72 7.80
CA HIS A 234 -12.94 6.70 8.44
C HIS A 234 -13.97 7.33 9.39
N VAL A 235 -14.98 6.54 9.77
CA VAL A 235 -16.07 7.00 10.67
C VAL A 235 -15.54 7.45 12.04
N ASP A 236 -14.43 6.86 12.51
CA ASP A 236 -13.76 7.23 13.77
C ASP A 236 -12.90 8.50 13.66
N GLY A 237 -12.85 9.14 12.48
CA GLY A 237 -12.03 10.31 12.18
C GLY A 237 -10.61 9.99 11.73
N THR A 238 -10.21 8.71 11.67
CA THR A 238 -8.88 8.31 11.21
C THR A 238 -8.73 8.57 9.71
N ARG A 239 -7.68 9.31 9.32
CA ARG A 239 -7.32 9.51 7.91
C ARG A 239 -6.56 8.30 7.38
N GLU A 240 -6.97 7.79 6.22
CA GLU A 240 -6.28 6.76 5.45
C GLU A 240 -5.90 7.30 4.07
N VAL A 241 -4.64 7.14 3.69
CA VAL A 241 -4.14 7.45 2.35
C VAL A 241 -3.73 6.15 1.66
N THR A 242 -4.41 5.82 0.56
CA THR A 242 -3.99 4.72 -0.31
C THR A 242 -2.97 5.23 -1.31
N VAL A 243 -1.78 4.62 -1.30
CA VAL A 243 -0.66 4.96 -2.17
C VAL A 243 -0.86 4.32 -3.54
N PRO A 244 -0.73 5.09 -4.64
CA PRO A 244 -0.82 4.53 -5.99
C PRO A 244 0.34 3.57 -6.27
N ALA A 245 0.15 2.68 -7.24
CA ALA A 245 1.24 1.84 -7.71
C ALA A 245 2.27 2.68 -8.47
N MET A 246 3.55 2.36 -8.31
CA MET A 246 4.63 3.01 -9.07
C MET A 246 4.87 2.36 -10.45
N SER A 247 4.24 1.22 -10.74
CA SER A 247 4.45 0.45 -11.98
C SER A 247 3.39 0.74 -13.05
N TRP A 248 3.81 0.94 -14.30
CA TRP A 248 2.95 0.99 -15.48
C TRP A 248 2.14 -0.29 -15.71
N THR A 249 2.63 -1.44 -15.23
CA THR A 249 1.91 -2.71 -15.34
C THR A 249 0.62 -2.73 -14.53
N ALA A 250 0.55 -1.90 -13.49
CA ALA A 250 -0.62 -1.79 -12.63
C ALA A 250 -1.63 -0.79 -13.20
N ARG A 251 -1.16 0.40 -13.60
CA ARG A 251 -1.98 1.46 -14.21
C ARG A 251 -1.15 2.35 -15.13
N ASP A 252 -1.83 3.05 -16.03
CA ASP A 252 -1.22 4.03 -16.94
C ASP A 252 -0.59 5.23 -16.21
N ASP A 253 -1.08 5.55 -15.00
CA ASP A 253 -0.74 6.73 -14.20
C ASP A 253 -0.01 6.41 -12.89
N PRO A 254 1.26 5.96 -12.94
CA PRO A 254 2.00 5.63 -11.73
C PRO A 254 2.28 6.86 -10.88
N GLY A 255 2.49 6.64 -9.60
CA GLY A 255 2.81 7.71 -8.68
C GLY A 255 3.41 7.21 -7.38
N PHE A 256 3.71 8.18 -6.52
CA PHE A 256 4.15 7.96 -5.16
C PHE A 256 3.69 9.13 -4.29
N ILE A 257 3.89 9.04 -2.98
CA ILE A 257 3.54 10.11 -2.05
C ILE A 257 4.76 10.56 -1.25
N PHE A 258 4.82 11.85 -0.95
CA PHE A 258 5.68 12.40 0.09
C PHE A 258 4.85 12.72 1.33
N VAL A 259 5.36 12.30 2.48
CA VAL A 259 4.72 12.53 3.78
C VAL A 259 5.66 13.38 4.62
N THR A 260 5.13 14.44 5.21
CA THR A 260 5.86 15.30 6.15
C THR A 260 5.10 15.34 7.46
N PHE A 261 5.80 14.98 8.54
CA PHE A 261 5.28 15.08 9.90
C PHE A 261 5.77 16.39 10.52
N GLY A 262 4.86 17.34 10.74
CA GLY A 262 5.16 18.63 11.34
C GLY A 262 5.20 18.60 12.87
N GLN A 263 5.72 19.67 13.48
CA GLN A 263 5.88 19.79 14.94
C GLN A 263 4.55 19.71 15.73
N ASN A 264 3.42 20.07 15.10
CA ASN A 264 2.09 20.10 15.75
C ASN A 264 1.26 18.83 15.48
N LYS A 265 1.90 17.66 15.27
CA LYS A 265 1.23 16.41 14.85
C LYS A 265 0.48 16.50 13.51
N VAL A 266 0.66 17.60 12.77
CA VAL A 266 0.09 17.79 11.44
C VAL A 266 0.82 16.89 10.46
N VAL A 267 0.06 16.09 9.70
CA VAL A 267 0.58 15.21 8.66
C VAL A 267 0.21 15.76 7.29
N THR A 268 1.21 16.25 6.56
CA THR A 268 1.04 16.72 5.18
C THR A 268 1.38 15.58 4.22
N VAL A 269 0.51 15.36 3.23
CA VAL A 269 0.70 14.33 2.21
C VAL A 269 0.64 15.00 0.84
N SER A 270 1.69 14.82 0.04
CA SER A 270 1.78 15.31 -1.32
C SER A 270 1.80 14.12 -2.27
N HIS A 271 0.84 14.06 -3.20
CA HIS A 271 0.80 13.04 -4.24
C HIS A 271 1.59 13.51 -5.47
N CYS A 272 2.53 12.68 -5.92
CA CYS A 272 3.39 12.95 -7.06
C CYS A 272 3.13 11.93 -8.17
N SER A 273 2.61 12.38 -9.30
CA SER A 273 2.42 11.54 -10.48
C SER A 273 3.69 11.45 -11.30
N LEU A 274 3.96 10.27 -11.84
CA LEU A 274 5.02 10.01 -12.82
C LEU A 274 4.45 10.08 -14.24
N ALA A 275 5.33 10.01 -15.23
CA ALA A 275 4.92 10.03 -16.63
C ALA A 275 3.98 8.85 -16.95
N ARG A 276 2.91 9.10 -17.70
CA ARG A 276 1.98 8.04 -18.10
C ARG A 276 2.58 7.14 -19.18
N GLU A 277 2.32 5.84 -19.11
CA GLU A 277 2.80 4.87 -20.11
C GLU A 277 2.35 5.29 -21.52
N SER A 278 1.05 5.61 -21.65
CA SER A 278 0.43 6.08 -22.88
C SER A 278 1.12 7.32 -23.45
N HIS A 279 1.43 8.31 -22.61
CA HIS A 279 2.11 9.54 -23.04
C HIS A 279 3.55 9.27 -23.50
N VAL A 280 4.27 8.39 -22.79
CA VAL A 280 5.64 8.00 -23.15
C VAL A 280 5.63 7.24 -24.48
N LEU A 281 4.74 6.27 -24.66
CA LEU A 281 4.59 5.53 -25.92
C LEU A 281 4.21 6.44 -27.08
N LEU A 282 3.27 7.37 -26.88
CA LEU A 282 2.89 8.36 -27.90
C LEU A 282 4.07 9.26 -28.29
N ALA A 283 4.89 9.68 -27.33
CA ALA A 283 6.08 10.47 -27.61
C ALA A 283 7.09 9.68 -28.47
N TYR A 284 7.37 8.41 -28.12
CA TYR A 284 8.25 7.56 -28.92
C TYR A 284 7.73 7.32 -30.33
N ILE A 285 6.42 7.04 -30.48
CA ILE A 285 5.79 6.87 -31.80
C ILE A 285 5.89 8.16 -32.62
N SER A 286 5.65 9.32 -31.99
CA SER A 286 5.76 10.62 -32.65
C SER A 286 7.18 10.91 -33.13
N ILE A 287 8.20 10.65 -32.30
CA ILE A 287 9.61 10.78 -32.67
C ILE A 287 9.96 9.84 -33.82
N PHE A 288 9.49 8.59 -33.78
CA PHE A 288 9.74 7.60 -34.83
C PHE A 288 9.13 8.02 -36.18
N ILE A 289 7.89 8.52 -36.18
CA ILE A 289 7.23 9.05 -37.37
C ILE A 289 7.99 10.27 -37.92
N LEU A 290 8.42 11.18 -37.05
CA LEU A 290 9.23 12.35 -37.46
C LEU A 290 10.55 11.91 -38.11
N LEU A 291 11.25 10.93 -37.53
CA LEU A 291 12.49 10.40 -38.10
C LEU A 291 12.23 9.79 -39.49
N ILE A 292 11.18 8.99 -39.67
CA ILE A 292 10.82 8.44 -40.99
C ILE A 292 10.46 9.55 -41.99
N ALA A 293 9.69 10.55 -41.56
CA ALA A 293 9.32 11.66 -42.43
C ALA A 293 10.57 12.44 -42.89
N THR A 294 11.52 12.71 -41.99
CA THR A 294 12.77 13.39 -42.34
C THR A 294 13.63 12.58 -43.31
N THR A 295 13.75 11.26 -43.14
CA THR A 295 14.52 10.43 -44.06
C THR A 295 13.88 10.33 -45.44
N LEU A 296 12.54 10.27 -45.52
CA LEU A 296 11.80 10.31 -46.79
C LEU A 296 11.98 11.64 -47.52
N VAL A 297 11.88 12.78 -46.81
CA VAL A 297 12.11 14.11 -47.39
C VAL A 297 13.55 14.24 -47.89
N MET A 298 14.53 13.79 -47.11
CA MET A 298 15.94 13.81 -47.53
C MET A 298 16.19 12.95 -48.76
N SER A 299 15.62 11.74 -48.82
CA SER A 299 15.73 10.85 -49.99
C SER A 299 15.13 11.48 -51.25
N ASN A 300 13.94 12.08 -51.14
CA ASN A 300 13.29 12.77 -52.26
C ASN A 300 14.04 14.04 -52.68
N SER A 301 14.67 14.76 -51.75
CA SER A 301 15.53 15.91 -52.06
C SER A 301 16.81 15.50 -52.80
N HIS A 302 17.37 14.32 -52.50
CA HIS A 302 18.51 13.77 -53.24
C HIS A 302 18.12 13.31 -54.66
N LEU A 303 16.96 12.68 -54.81
CA LEU A 303 16.42 12.28 -56.12
C LEU A 303 16.11 13.48 -57.01
N THR A 304 15.54 14.55 -56.45
CA THR A 304 15.26 15.78 -57.21
C THR A 304 16.55 16.50 -57.65
N ASN A 305 17.60 16.51 -56.83
CA ASN A 305 18.91 17.06 -57.21
C ASN A 305 19.68 16.24 -58.28
N LEU A 306 19.30 14.97 -58.52
CA LEU A 306 19.87 14.14 -59.59
C LEU A 306 19.16 14.34 -60.95
N PHE A 307 18.01 15.01 -60.97
CA PHE A 307 17.18 15.22 -62.17
C PHE A 307 17.06 16.69 -62.61
N VAL A 308 17.83 17.60 -62.01
CA VAL A 308 18.00 18.97 -62.52
C VAL A 308 19.30 19.02 -63.33
N PRO A 309 19.27 19.35 -64.64
CA PRO A 309 20.45 19.40 -65.51
C PRO A 309 21.38 20.59 -65.20
#